data_AF-A0A3B9A7B4-F1
#
_entry.id   AF-A0A3B9A7B4-F1
#
_cell.length_a   1.000
_cell.length_b   1.000
_cell.length_c   1.000
_cell.angle_alpha   90.00
_cell.angle_beta   90.00
_cell.angle_gamma   90.00
#
_symmetry.space_group_name_H-M   'P 1'
#
loop_
_entity.id
_entity.type
_entity.pdbx_description
1 polymer ?
#
loop_
_entity_poly.entity_id
_entity_poly.type
_entity_poly.pdbx_seq_one_letter_code
_entity_poly.pdbx_strand_id
1 'polypeptide(L)'
;MWRLEMDFLEDLFENFFDRRNRRNTRGGHKTGSDHHDRQGIPYERSSVCTRCGLDNPIENKYCLACGSDLTPETENVQGIFCEGCGARNQIGSKFCQACGLNLMNTTTTCQSCRSTVPPNAKFCPQCGQTLAGTKIA
;
A
#
# COMPACT_ATOMS: atom_id res chain seq x y z
N MET A 1 62.79 18.60 -29.42
CA MET A 1 61.43 19.03 -29.05
C MET A 1 60.87 18.05 -28.03
N TRP A 2 61.36 18.12 -26.78
CA TRP A 2 61.01 17.19 -25.70
C TRP A 2 60.69 18.00 -24.44
N ARG A 3 59.55 18.69 -24.44
CA ARG A 3 59.10 19.46 -23.27
C ARG A 3 57.61 19.82 -23.27
N LEU A 4 56.72 18.90 -23.66
CA LEU A 4 55.26 19.15 -23.59
C LEU A 4 54.45 17.84 -23.44
N GLU A 5 54.80 16.96 -22.51
CA GLU A 5 53.99 15.73 -22.31
C GLU A 5 54.09 15.10 -20.92
N MET A 6 54.29 15.88 -19.84
CA MET A 6 54.28 15.34 -18.46
C MET A 6 53.72 16.32 -17.42
N ASP A 7 52.77 17.19 -17.77
CA ASP A 7 52.11 18.11 -16.82
C ASP A 7 50.62 17.75 -16.57
N PHE A 8 50.11 16.62 -17.09
CA PHE A 8 48.68 16.27 -17.00
C PHE A 8 48.36 15.14 -16.01
N LEU A 9 49.36 14.54 -15.34
CA LEU A 9 49.16 13.34 -14.52
C LEU A 9 49.48 13.49 -13.02
N GLU A 10 49.98 14.64 -12.55
CA GLU A 10 50.20 14.89 -11.11
C GLU A 10 49.16 15.82 -10.45
N ASP A 11 48.23 16.41 -11.20
CA ASP A 11 47.13 17.23 -10.65
C ASP A 11 45.92 16.42 -10.12
N LEU A 12 45.94 15.09 -10.29
CA LEU A 12 44.83 14.22 -9.89
C LEU A 12 44.90 13.75 -8.42
N PHE A 13 46.06 13.85 -7.74
CA PHE A 13 46.24 13.23 -6.42
C PHE A 13 46.16 14.19 -5.22
N GLU A 14 46.52 15.47 -5.37
CA GLU A 14 46.48 16.45 -4.26
C GLU A 14 45.06 17.01 -3.98
N ASN A 15 44.14 16.93 -4.94
CA ASN A 15 42.76 17.44 -4.77
C ASN A 15 41.81 16.51 -4.00
N PHE A 16 42.26 15.32 -3.59
CA PHE A 16 41.40 14.33 -2.93
C PHE A 16 41.49 14.34 -1.40
N PHE A 17 42.65 14.69 -0.81
CA PHE A 17 42.82 14.60 0.65
C PHE A 17 42.37 15.86 1.42
N ASP A 18 42.47 17.04 0.80
CA ASP A 18 42.11 18.31 1.47
C ASP A 18 40.58 18.53 1.57
N ARG A 19 39.81 17.89 0.67
CA ARG A 19 38.34 18.00 0.65
C ARG A 19 37.64 17.22 1.77
N ARG A 20 38.31 16.23 2.38
CA ARG A 20 37.75 15.45 3.50
C ARG A 20 37.89 16.12 4.87
N ASN A 21 38.73 17.14 5.03
CA ASN A 21 39.03 17.69 6.36
C ASN A 21 38.50 19.11 6.64
N ARG A 22 37.74 19.73 5.72
CA ARG A 22 37.08 21.05 5.95
C ARG A 22 35.55 20.98 6.07
N ARG A 23 35.02 20.14 6.95
CA ARG A 23 33.65 20.32 7.46
C ARG A 23 33.56 20.04 8.95
N ASN A 24 34.38 20.73 9.73
CA ASN A 24 34.11 20.92 11.16
C ASN A 24 34.35 22.37 11.58
N THR A 25 33.68 23.30 10.90
CA THR A 25 33.48 24.64 11.43
C THR A 25 32.09 24.69 12.07
N ARG A 26 32.10 24.71 13.40
CA ARG A 26 30.97 25.11 14.25
C ARG A 26 30.36 26.39 13.67
N GLY A 27 29.08 26.32 13.29
CA GLY A 27 28.35 27.46 12.75
C GLY A 27 26.87 27.36 13.08
N GLY A 28 26.48 28.02 14.18
CA GLY A 28 25.17 28.60 14.48
C GLY A 28 23.90 27.81 14.15
N HIS A 29 23.14 27.44 15.18
CA HIS A 29 21.70 27.21 15.05
C HIS A 29 21.03 28.49 14.53
N LYS A 30 20.83 28.57 13.22
CA LYS A 30 19.93 29.54 12.61
C LYS A 30 18.53 28.94 12.73
N THR A 31 17.70 29.55 13.56
CA THR A 31 16.25 29.36 13.56
C THR A 31 15.72 30.02 12.28
N GLY A 32 15.62 29.24 11.22
CA GLY A 32 15.12 29.68 9.92
C GLY A 32 14.40 28.51 9.28
N SER A 33 13.11 28.69 9.10
CA SER A 33 12.12 27.75 8.56
C SER A 33 12.30 27.51 7.07
N ASP A 34 13.45 26.99 6.64
CA ASP A 34 13.72 26.74 5.22
C ASP A 34 13.90 25.25 4.99
N HIS A 35 12.76 24.54 4.95
CA HIS A 35 12.69 23.18 4.43
C HIS A 35 12.89 23.24 2.92
N HIS A 36 14.03 22.72 2.46
CA HIS A 36 14.31 22.57 1.03
C HIS A 36 13.24 21.72 0.34
N ASP A 37 12.58 22.34 -0.63
CA ASP A 37 11.68 21.77 -1.63
C ASP A 37 12.42 20.73 -2.49
N ARG A 38 12.51 19.50 -1.98
CA ARG A 38 12.60 18.32 -2.85
C ARG A 38 11.18 17.89 -3.14
N GLN A 39 10.72 18.20 -4.34
CA GLN A 39 9.48 17.74 -4.93
C GLN A 39 9.39 16.21 -4.84
N GLY A 40 8.82 15.73 -3.73
CA GLY A 40 8.45 14.35 -3.48
C GLY A 40 7.03 14.14 -3.97
N ILE A 41 6.82 13.07 -4.73
CA ILE A 41 5.54 12.64 -5.26
C ILE A 41 4.53 12.56 -4.09
N PRO A 42 3.35 13.21 -4.13
CA PRO A 42 2.43 13.24 -3.00
C PRO A 42 1.78 11.87 -2.85
N TYR A 43 2.30 11.04 -1.94
CA TYR A 43 1.59 9.88 -1.43
C TYR A 43 0.83 10.29 -0.17
N GLU A 44 -0.19 11.14 -0.33
CA GLU A 44 -1.03 11.62 0.77
C GLU A 44 -2.33 10.82 0.86
N ARG A 45 -2.22 9.52 1.12
CA ARG A 45 -3.34 8.79 1.73
C ARG A 45 -2.93 8.34 3.12
N SER A 46 -3.45 9.05 4.12
CA SER A 46 -3.37 8.69 5.53
C SER A 46 -4.74 8.23 6.05
N SER A 47 -4.72 7.34 7.03
CA SER A 47 -5.90 6.91 7.79
C SER A 47 -5.72 7.29 9.26
N VAL A 48 -6.76 7.89 9.85
CA VAL A 48 -6.77 8.24 11.27
C VAL A 48 -7.17 7.01 12.06
N CYS A 49 -6.35 6.65 13.06
CA CYS A 49 -6.69 5.60 14.00
C CYS A 49 -7.91 6.00 14.83
N THR A 50 -8.99 5.23 14.77
CA THR A 50 -10.22 5.49 15.56
C THR A 50 -10.03 5.24 17.06
N ARG A 51 -8.99 4.50 17.45
CA ARG A 51 -8.70 4.17 18.85
C ARG A 51 -7.89 5.24 19.58
N CYS A 52 -6.87 5.81 18.92
CA CYS A 52 -5.96 6.77 19.55
C CYS A 52 -5.84 8.12 18.81
N GLY A 53 -6.44 8.25 17.63
CA GLY A 53 -6.45 9.49 16.84
C GLY A 53 -5.18 9.76 16.05
N LEU A 54 -4.17 8.87 16.07
CA LEU A 54 -2.94 9.07 15.30
C LEU A 54 -3.21 8.94 13.80
N ASP A 55 -2.61 9.84 13.00
CA ASP A 55 -2.50 9.68 11.54
C ASP A 55 -1.51 8.58 11.18
N ASN A 56 -1.97 7.61 10.38
CA ASN A 56 -1.14 6.51 9.91
C ASN A 56 -1.11 6.50 8.38
N PRO A 57 0.01 6.08 7.75
CA PRO A 57 0.03 5.76 6.33
C PRO A 57 -1.01 4.69 5.99
N ILE A 58 -1.69 4.81 4.84
CA ILE A 58 -2.76 3.86 4.43
C ILE A 58 -2.27 2.41 4.23
N GLU A 59 -0.97 2.22 4.03
CA GLU A 59 -0.33 0.91 3.89
C GLU A 59 -0.13 0.18 5.24
N ASN A 60 -0.27 0.89 6.36
CA ASN A 60 -0.11 0.29 7.67
C ASN A 60 -1.36 -0.47 8.07
N LYS A 61 -1.20 -1.78 8.30
CA LYS A 61 -2.27 -2.66 8.81
C LYS A 61 -2.58 -2.42 10.29
N TYR A 62 -1.62 -1.89 11.04
CA TYR A 62 -1.76 -1.61 12.46
C TYR A 62 -1.29 -0.19 12.78
N CYS A 63 -1.90 0.42 13.79
CA CYS A 63 -1.55 1.73 14.26
C CYS A 63 -0.15 1.75 14.89
N LEU A 64 0.69 2.69 14.48
CA LEU A 64 2.06 2.82 14.97
C LEU A 64 2.15 3.23 16.45
N ALA A 65 1.11 3.90 16.99
CA ALA A 65 1.07 4.30 18.40
C ALA A 65 0.44 3.26 19.32
N CYS A 66 -0.70 2.69 18.93
CA CYS A 66 -1.50 1.85 19.84
C CYS A 66 -1.70 0.40 19.39
N GLY A 67 -1.19 0.04 18.20
CA GLY A 67 -1.29 -1.32 17.65
C GLY A 67 -2.69 -1.74 17.22
N SER A 68 -3.69 -0.84 17.20
CA SER A 68 -5.02 -1.18 16.71
C SER A 68 -4.99 -1.53 15.22
N ASP A 69 -5.82 -2.46 14.78
CA ASP A 69 -6.01 -2.75 13.37
C ASP A 69 -6.56 -1.50 12.65
N LEU A 70 -5.93 -1.15 11.52
CA LEU A 70 -6.30 -0.04 10.65
C LEU A 70 -6.75 -0.50 9.28
N THR A 71 -6.77 -1.82 9.05
CA THR A 71 -7.27 -2.35 7.79
C THR A 71 -8.71 -1.88 7.64
N PRO A 72 -9.05 -1.20 6.53
CA PRO A 72 -10.43 -0.89 6.27
C PRO A 72 -11.15 -2.24 6.21
N GLU A 73 -12.12 -2.43 7.09
CA GLU A 73 -13.05 -3.55 7.02
C GLU A 73 -13.72 -3.42 5.65
N THR A 74 -13.17 -4.15 4.68
CA THR A 74 -13.80 -4.37 3.40
C THR A 74 -14.97 -5.27 3.70
N GLU A 75 -16.03 -4.66 4.24
CA GLU A 75 -17.31 -5.31 4.42
C GLU A 75 -17.64 -5.92 3.08
N ASN A 76 -17.70 -7.25 3.08
CA ASN A 76 -17.96 -8.05 1.90
C ASN A 76 -19.45 -7.80 1.56
N VAL A 77 -19.74 -6.65 0.93
CA VAL A 77 -21.12 -6.20 0.67
C VAL A 77 -21.85 -7.19 -0.22
N GLN A 78 -21.12 -8.08 -0.91
CA GLN A 78 -21.65 -9.14 -1.77
C GLN A 78 -21.14 -10.51 -1.30
N GLY A 79 -22.06 -11.42 -0.96
CA GLY A 79 -21.74 -12.75 -0.43
C GLY A 79 -22.65 -13.83 -1.02
N ILE A 80 -22.30 -15.09 -0.78
CA ILE A 80 -23.09 -16.25 -1.16
C ILE A 80 -23.73 -16.87 0.09
N PHE A 81 -25.03 -17.16 0.02
CA PHE A 81 -25.74 -17.76 1.15
C PHE A 81 -25.62 -19.28 1.08
N CYS A 82 -25.31 -19.90 2.21
CA CYS A 82 -25.29 -21.35 2.33
C CYS A 82 -26.72 -21.89 2.37
N GLU A 83 -27.06 -22.81 1.46
CA GLU A 83 -28.38 -23.45 1.43
C GLU A 83 -28.61 -24.39 2.62
N GLY A 84 -27.53 -24.92 3.23
CA GLY A 84 -27.64 -25.84 4.36
C GLY A 84 -27.85 -25.17 5.72
N CYS A 85 -27.32 -23.96 5.93
CA CYS A 85 -27.39 -23.28 7.24
C CYS A 85 -27.79 -21.80 7.18
N GLY A 86 -27.97 -21.24 5.98
CA GLY A 86 -28.30 -19.82 5.79
C GLY A 86 -27.13 -18.85 6.01
N ALA A 87 -25.95 -19.33 6.43
CA ALA A 87 -24.80 -18.45 6.67
C ALA A 87 -24.33 -17.74 5.39
N ARG A 88 -23.96 -16.47 5.54
CA ARG A 88 -23.38 -15.67 4.46
C ARG A 88 -21.88 -15.93 4.37
N ASN A 89 -21.39 -16.28 3.19
CA ASN A 89 -20.00 -16.59 2.90
C ASN A 89 -19.44 -15.65 1.83
N GLN A 90 -18.11 -15.53 1.75
CA GLN A 90 -17.46 -14.72 0.70
C GLN A 90 -17.66 -15.35 -0.67
N ILE A 91 -17.80 -14.52 -1.71
CA ILE A 91 -17.84 -14.98 -3.10
C ILE A 91 -16.52 -15.70 -3.45
N GLY A 92 -16.62 -16.90 -4.03
CA GLY A 92 -15.47 -17.78 -4.28
C GLY A 92 -15.08 -18.71 -3.12
N SER A 93 -15.81 -18.69 -1.99
CA SER A 93 -15.63 -19.68 -0.93
C SER A 93 -15.98 -21.07 -1.45
N LYS A 94 -15.06 -22.02 -1.33
CA LYS A 94 -15.31 -23.42 -1.72
C LYS A 94 -16.26 -24.13 -0.76
N PHE A 95 -16.20 -23.76 0.52
CA PHE A 95 -16.97 -24.36 1.61
C PHE A 95 -17.57 -23.27 2.48
N CYS A 96 -18.70 -23.57 3.11
CA CYS A 96 -19.33 -22.72 4.10
C CYS A 96 -18.48 -22.65 5.36
N GLN A 97 -18.15 -21.45 5.83
CA GLN A 97 -17.37 -21.24 7.05
C GLN A 97 -18.14 -21.63 8.33
N ALA A 98 -19.47 -21.64 8.27
CA ALA A 98 -20.32 -22.04 9.39
C ALA A 98 -20.57 -23.55 9.48
N CYS A 99 -20.90 -24.24 8.38
CA CYS A 99 -21.32 -25.65 8.40
C CYS A 99 -20.47 -26.60 7.54
N GLY A 100 -19.50 -26.10 6.77
CA GLY A 100 -18.64 -26.92 5.91
C GLY A 100 -19.25 -27.39 4.58
N LEU A 101 -20.52 -27.05 4.29
CA LEU A 101 -21.17 -27.42 3.03
C LEU A 101 -20.40 -26.86 1.82
N ASN A 102 -20.26 -27.63 0.75
CA ASN A 102 -19.63 -27.18 -0.49
C ASN A 102 -20.51 -26.13 -1.20
N LEU A 103 -19.94 -24.97 -1.51
CA LEU A 103 -20.63 -23.82 -2.10
C LEU A 103 -20.26 -23.59 -3.58
N MET A 104 -19.46 -24.48 -4.19
CA MET A 104 -18.99 -24.33 -5.58
C MET A 104 -20.11 -24.31 -6.63
N ASN A 105 -21.33 -24.69 -6.25
CA ASN A 105 -22.45 -24.88 -7.16
C ASN A 105 -23.52 -23.79 -6.98
N THR A 106 -23.40 -22.96 -5.95
CA THR A 106 -24.40 -21.96 -5.61
C THR A 106 -24.15 -20.71 -6.45
N THR A 107 -25.19 -20.15 -7.08
CA THR A 107 -25.08 -18.90 -7.84
C THR A 107 -25.32 -17.70 -6.92
N THR A 108 -24.75 -16.54 -7.25
CA THR A 108 -24.98 -15.30 -6.51
C THR A 108 -25.60 -14.25 -7.42
N THR A 109 -26.21 -13.21 -6.83
CA THR A 109 -26.84 -12.12 -7.59
C THR A 109 -25.97 -10.88 -7.50
N CYS A 110 -25.66 -10.27 -8.64
CA CYS A 110 -24.94 -9.01 -8.69
C CYS A 110 -25.78 -7.89 -8.06
N GLN A 111 -25.22 -7.08 -7.16
CA GLN A 111 -26.00 -6.00 -6.52
C GLN A 111 -26.19 -4.78 -7.42
N SER A 112 -25.27 -4.48 -8.35
CA SER A 112 -25.46 -3.33 -9.25
C SER A 112 -26.47 -3.59 -10.36
N CYS A 113 -26.45 -4.77 -10.99
CA CYS A 113 -27.32 -5.04 -12.14
C CYS A 113 -28.31 -6.19 -11.94
N ARG A 114 -28.31 -6.84 -10.77
CA ARG A 114 -29.23 -7.94 -10.41
C ARG A 114 -29.16 -9.18 -11.30
N SER A 115 -28.13 -9.29 -12.16
CA SER A 115 -27.91 -10.51 -12.93
C SER A 115 -27.41 -11.65 -12.05
N THR A 116 -27.78 -12.88 -12.38
CA THR A 116 -27.19 -14.08 -11.80
C THR A 116 -25.74 -14.24 -12.25
N VAL A 117 -24.86 -14.54 -11.31
CA VAL A 117 -23.42 -14.62 -11.50
C VAL A 117 -22.92 -15.98 -10.98
N PRO A 118 -22.01 -16.66 -11.70
CA PRO A 118 -21.43 -17.91 -11.23
C PRO A 118 -20.69 -17.78 -9.87
N PRO A 119 -20.64 -18.87 -9.07
CA PRO A 119 -20.10 -18.92 -7.70
C PRO A 119 -18.68 -18.35 -7.53
N ASN A 120 -17.87 -18.42 -8.58
CA ASN A 120 -16.44 -18.07 -8.57
C ASN A 120 -16.11 -16.86 -9.45
N ALA A 121 -17.12 -16.11 -9.91
CA ALA A 121 -16.87 -14.94 -10.74
C ALA A 121 -16.26 -13.81 -9.90
N LYS A 122 -15.08 -13.35 -10.30
CA LYS A 122 -14.46 -12.16 -9.70
C LYS A 122 -15.14 -10.86 -10.12
N PHE A 123 -15.78 -10.88 -11.29
CA PHE A 123 -16.48 -9.75 -11.89
C PHE A 123 -17.81 -10.21 -12.45
N CYS A 124 -18.78 -9.29 -12.50
CA CYS A 124 -20.07 -9.51 -13.14
C CYS A 124 -19.91 -9.52 -14.66
N PRO A 125 -20.29 -10.61 -15.36
CA PRO A 125 -20.19 -10.67 -16.83
C PRO A 125 -21.19 -9.75 -17.55
N GLN A 126 -22.20 -9.21 -16.86
CA GLN A 126 -23.21 -8.32 -17.44
C GLN A 126 -22.90 -6.83 -17.27
N CYS A 127 -22.20 -6.44 -16.20
CA CYS A 127 -21.95 -5.02 -15.91
C CYS A 127 -20.50 -4.66 -15.57
N GLY A 128 -19.60 -5.65 -15.48
CA GLY A 128 -18.20 -5.43 -15.16
C GLY A 128 -17.90 -5.13 -13.68
N GLN A 129 -18.91 -5.01 -12.81
CA GLN A 129 -18.69 -4.77 -11.38
C GLN A 129 -17.89 -5.90 -10.73
N THR A 130 -16.92 -5.56 -9.90
CA THR A 130 -16.18 -6.50 -9.05
C THR A 130 -17.09 -7.15 -8.01
N LEU A 131 -17.06 -8.47 -7.93
CA LEU A 131 -17.84 -9.29 -6.99
C LEU A 131 -16.95 -9.96 -5.93
N ALA A 132 -15.65 -10.08 -6.22
CA ALA A 132 -14.69 -10.55 -5.24
C ALA A 132 -14.21 -9.36 -4.40
N GLY A 133 -14.24 -9.53 -3.07
CA GLY A 133 -13.46 -8.70 -2.15
C GLY A 133 -11.99 -8.80 -2.54
N THR A 134 -11.48 -7.77 -3.18
CA THR A 134 -10.12 -7.71 -3.68
C THR A 134 -9.17 -7.83 -2.50
N LYS A 135 -8.43 -8.94 -2.40
CA LYS A 135 -7.09 -8.89 -1.79
C LYS A 135 -6.29 -7.91 -2.66
N ILE A 136 -6.16 -6.68 -2.21
CA ILE A 136 -5.19 -5.76 -2.79
C ILE A 136 -3.90 -6.00 -2.01
N ALA A 137 -2.86 -6.32 -2.78
CA ALA A 137 -1.52 -6.68 -2.33
C ALA A 137 -0.90 -5.61 -1.43
#